data_AF-A0A7J9CD07-F1
#
_entry.id   AF-A0A7J9CD07-F1
#
_cell.length_a   1.000
_cell.length_b   1.000
_cell.length_c   1.000
_cell.angle_alpha   90.00
_cell.angle_beta   90.00
_cell.angle_gamma   90.00
#
_symmetry.space_group_name_H-M   'P 1'
#
loop_
_entity.id
_entity.type
_entity.pdbx_description
1 polymer ?
#
loop_
_entity_poly.entity_id
_entity_poly.type
_entity_poly.pdbx_seq_one_letter_code
_entity_poly.pdbx_strand_id
1 'polypeptide(L)'
;MAASSSREAMNKQLLDFIHSMEQEGLVDYRFAKVHTLKESSGPFFFASLLPTFCRDSTATLRDLTVALGQPLLNYHDLGELCFKIKGGAAW
;
A
#
# COMPACT_ATOMS: atom_id res chain seq x y z
N MET A 1 3.64 7.87 33.35
CA MET A 1 4.79 8.47 32.62
C MET A 1 5.55 7.46 31.77
N ALA A 2 5.84 6.23 32.22
CA ALA A 2 6.53 5.23 31.39
C ALA A 2 5.79 4.82 30.09
N ALA A 3 4.46 4.68 30.15
CA ALA A 3 3.65 4.27 28.98
C ALA A 3 3.60 5.32 27.84
N SER A 4 3.73 6.63 28.15
CA SER A 4 3.77 7.65 27.09
C SER A 4 5.11 7.61 26.34
N SER A 5 6.21 7.41 27.08
CA SER A 5 7.56 7.23 26.54
C SER A 5 7.66 6.02 25.59
N SER A 6 7.06 4.88 25.95
CA SER A 6 7.05 3.70 25.07
C SER A 6 6.25 3.92 23.78
N ARG A 7 5.11 4.63 23.86
CA ARG A 7 4.29 4.97 22.68
C ARG A 7 5.02 5.93 21.75
N GLU A 8 5.69 6.93 22.31
CA GLU A 8 6.49 7.91 21.54
C GLU A 8 7.69 7.23 20.86
N ALA A 9 8.37 6.32 21.56
CA ALA A 9 9.44 5.51 20.98
C ALA A 9 8.94 4.61 19.83
N MET A 10 7.79 3.95 20.01
CA MET A 10 7.18 3.12 18.95
C MET A 10 6.80 3.94 17.72
N ASN A 11 6.22 5.13 17.93
CA ASN A 11 5.86 6.02 16.83
C ASN A 11 7.10 6.53 16.09
N LYS A 12 8.19 6.83 16.81
CA LYS A 12 9.46 7.18 16.20
C LYS A 12 10.01 6.03 15.34
N GLN A 13 10.04 4.81 15.87
CA GLN A 13 10.49 3.63 15.12
C GLN A 13 9.67 3.40 13.84
N LEU A 14 8.35 3.60 13.89
CA LEU A 14 7.50 3.51 12.71
C LEU A 14 7.88 4.56 11.65
N LEU A 15 8.08 5.81 12.05
CA LEU A 15 8.45 6.89 11.12
C LEU A 15 9.83 6.67 10.52
N ASP A 16 10.80 6.23 11.33
CA ASP A 16 12.16 5.90 10.87
C ASP A 16 12.13 4.76 9.84
N PHE A 17 11.27 3.74 10.05
CA PHE A 17 11.06 2.64 9.10
C PHE A 17 10.39 3.09 7.79
N ILE A 18 9.38 3.96 7.86
CA ILE A 18 8.76 4.53 6.65
C ILE A 18 9.81 5.32 5.85
N HIS A 19 10.67 6.07 6.53
CA HIS A 19 11.74 6.82 5.87
C HIS A 19 12.79 5.90 5.21
N SER A 20 13.15 4.78 5.84
CA SER A 20 14.06 3.82 5.20
C SER A 20 13.45 3.21 3.94
N MET A 21 12.15 2.88 3.96
CA MET A 21 11.43 2.40 2.77
C MET A 21 11.43 3.43 1.64
N GLU A 22 11.32 4.72 1.95
CA GLU A 22 11.40 5.81 0.97
C GLU A 22 12.82 5.93 0.37
N GLN A 23 13.86 5.85 1.20
CA GLN A 23 15.25 5.86 0.73
C GLN A 23 15.60 4.67 -0.16
N GLU A 24 15.01 3.51 0.10
CA GLU A 24 15.14 2.30 -0.72
C GLU A 24 14.29 2.35 -2.00
N GLY A 25 13.41 3.33 -2.16
CA GLY A 25 12.52 3.48 -3.30
C GLY A 25 11.34 2.49 -3.30
N LEU A 26 11.02 1.89 -2.15
CA LEU A 26 9.88 0.98 -1.99
C LEU A 26 8.54 1.73 -1.91
N VAL A 27 8.59 2.96 -1.38
CA VAL A 27 7.45 3.88 -1.30
C VAL A 27 7.89 5.26 -1.77
N ASP A 28 6.92 6.09 -2.14
CA ASP A 28 7.17 7.49 -2.47
C ASP A 28 6.62 8.44 -1.38
N TYR A 29 6.79 9.75 -1.59
CA TYR A 29 6.35 10.80 -0.68
C TYR A 29 4.85 10.75 -0.34
N ARG A 30 4.02 10.10 -1.17
CA ARG A 30 2.56 10.00 -0.96
C ARG A 30 2.25 9.06 0.19
N PHE A 31 3.02 7.98 0.36
CA PHE A 31 2.84 7.03 1.45
C PHE A 31 2.92 7.71 2.83
N ALA A 32 3.92 8.58 3.02
CA ALA A 32 4.05 9.39 4.24
C ALA A 32 2.87 10.37 4.41
N LYS A 33 2.38 10.97 3.32
CA LYS A 33 1.19 11.83 3.33
C LYS A 33 -0.08 11.06 3.69
N VAL A 34 -0.23 9.82 3.23
CA VAL A 34 -1.38 8.96 3.57
C VAL A 34 -1.34 8.53 5.04
N HIS A 35 -0.14 8.31 5.61
CA HIS A 35 0.01 8.08 7.04
C HIS A 35 -0.49 9.26 7.89
N THR A 36 -0.32 10.52 7.45
CA THR A 36 -0.83 11.69 8.19
C THR A 36 -2.35 11.87 8.11
N LEU A 37 -3.03 11.23 7.16
CA LEU A 37 -4.49 11.29 7.05
C LEU A 37 -5.21 10.61 8.22
N LYS A 38 -4.52 9.82 9.04
CA LYS A 38 -5.10 9.26 10.27
C LYS A 38 -5.61 10.34 11.23
N GLU A 39 -5.03 11.54 11.18
CA GLU A 39 -5.43 12.68 12.02
C GLU A 39 -6.83 13.20 11.63
N SER A 40 -7.22 13.10 10.35
CA SER A 40 -8.54 13.53 9.85
C SER A 40 -9.53 12.38 9.65
N SER A 41 -9.03 11.19 9.33
CA SER A 41 -9.84 10.03 8.90
C SER A 41 -9.96 8.94 9.99
N GLY A 42 -9.36 9.19 11.15
CA GLY A 42 -9.36 8.28 12.30
C GLY A 42 -8.09 7.41 12.38
N PRO A 43 -7.74 6.95 13.60
CA PRO A 43 -6.45 6.30 13.88
C PRO A 43 -6.24 4.99 13.13
N PHE A 44 -7.32 4.34 12.68
CA PHE A 44 -7.28 3.06 11.97
C PHE A 44 -7.25 3.20 10.45
N PHE A 45 -7.38 4.40 9.90
CA PHE A 45 -7.43 4.62 8.46
C PHE A 45 -6.23 3.99 7.76
N PHE A 46 -5.01 4.40 8.15
CA PHE A 46 -3.77 3.88 7.59
C PHE A 46 -3.62 2.36 7.80
N ALA A 47 -3.96 1.87 8.99
CA ALA A 47 -3.90 0.45 9.34
C ALA A 47 -4.87 -0.42 8.52
N SER A 48 -6.00 0.15 8.09
CA SER A 48 -7.01 -0.55 7.26
C SER A 48 -6.70 -0.50 5.76
N LEU A 49 -5.98 0.54 5.32
CA LEU A 49 -5.65 0.75 3.92
C LEU A 49 -4.65 -0.29 3.41
N LEU A 50 -3.58 -0.54 4.17
CA LEU A 50 -2.53 -1.50 3.82
C LEU A 50 -3.08 -2.92 3.54
N PRO A 51 -3.87 -3.55 4.44
CA PRO A 51 -4.47 -4.86 4.18
C PRO A 51 -5.41 -4.85 2.97
N THR A 52 -6.16 -3.76 2.76
CA THR A 52 -7.04 -3.61 1.61
C THR A 52 -6.26 -3.61 0.31
N PHE A 53 -5.20 -2.79 0.22
CA PHE A 53 -4.30 -2.77 -0.93
C PHE A 53 -3.67 -4.15 -1.19
N CYS A 54 -3.15 -4.82 -0.16
CA CYS A 54 -2.55 -6.15 -0.30
C CYS A 54 -3.54 -7.18 -0.81
N ARG A 55 -4.77 -7.22 -0.26
CA ARG A 55 -5.83 -8.13 -0.69
C ARG A 55 -6.20 -7.88 -2.15
N ASP A 56 -6.45 -6.63 -2.51
CA ASP A 56 -6.96 -6.26 -3.83
C ASP A 56 -5.88 -6.45 -4.90
N SER A 57 -4.61 -6.15 -4.58
CA SER A 57 -3.44 -6.41 -5.44
C SER A 57 -3.21 -7.90 -5.63
N THR A 58 -3.31 -8.71 -4.57
CA THR A 58 -3.15 -10.17 -4.66
C THR A 58 -4.23 -10.80 -5.55
N ALA A 59 -5.48 -10.35 -5.41
CA ALA A 59 -6.56 -10.80 -6.29
C ALA A 59 -6.29 -10.40 -7.74
N THR A 60 -5.91 -9.15 -8.00
CA THR A 60 -5.65 -8.65 -9.35
C THR A 60 -4.44 -9.35 -10.01
N LEU A 61 -3.38 -9.62 -9.26
CA LEU A 61 -2.22 -10.37 -9.76
C LEU A 61 -2.57 -11.83 -10.09
N ARG A 62 -3.47 -12.45 -9.31
CA ARG A 62 -3.99 -13.79 -9.62
C ARG A 62 -4.76 -13.78 -10.93
N ASP A 63 -5.67 -12.82 -11.10
CA ASP A 63 -6.46 -12.69 -12.33
C ASP A 63 -5.56 -12.44 -13.54
N LEU A 64 -4.54 -11.60 -13.38
CA LEU A 64 -3.51 -11.34 -14.40
C LEU A 64 -2.73 -12.61 -14.76
N THR A 65 -2.35 -13.42 -13.76
CA THR A 65 -1.66 -14.70 -13.97
C THR A 65 -2.53 -15.67 -14.78
N VAL A 66 -3.83 -15.76 -14.46
CA VAL A 66 -4.78 -16.61 -15.19
C VAL A 66 -4.96 -16.13 -16.63
N ALA A 67 -5.09 -14.82 -16.84
CA ALA A 67 -5.27 -14.21 -18.15
C ALA A 67 -4.04 -14.41 -19.05
N LEU A 68 -2.83 -14.26 -18.52
CA LEU A 68 -1.57 -14.50 -19.23
C LEU A 68 -1.35 -15.98 -19.59
N GLY A 69 -1.97 -16.90 -18.85
CA GLY A 69 -1.91 -18.34 -19.12
C GLY A 69 -2.85 -18.81 -20.24
N GLN A 70 -3.69 -17.94 -20.81
CA GLN A 70 -4.64 -18.33 -21.86
C GLN A 70 -3.94 -18.48 -23.23
N PRO A 71 -4.34 -19.47 -24.06
CA PRO A 71 -3.78 -19.64 -25.41
C PRO A 71 -3.99 -18.43 -26.33
N LEU A 72 -5.08 -17.70 -26.14
CA LEU A 72 -5.40 -16.45 -26.85
C LEU A 72 -5.54 -15.34 -25.82
N LEU A 73 -4.65 -14.35 -25.88
CA LEU A 73 -4.61 -13.25 -24.92
C LEU A 73 -5.62 -12.16 -25.27
N ASN A 74 -6.42 -11.74 -24.30
CA ASN A 74 -7.20 -10.52 -24.39
C ASN A 74 -6.41 -9.33 -23.82
N TYR A 75 -5.78 -8.55 -24.71
CA TYR A 75 -4.97 -7.39 -24.30
C TYR A 75 -5.77 -6.27 -23.66
N HIS A 76 -7.08 -6.17 -23.95
CA HIS A 76 -7.95 -5.21 -23.28
C HIS A 76 -8.03 -5.51 -21.79
N ASP A 77 -8.42 -6.75 -21.44
CA ASP A 77 -8.59 -7.17 -20.05
C ASP A 77 -7.25 -7.14 -19.29
N LEU A 78 -6.15 -7.54 -19.94
CA LEU A 78 -4.80 -7.40 -19.38
C LEU A 78 -4.47 -5.93 -19.06
N GLY A 79 -4.85 -5.00 -19.96
CA GLY A 79 -4.70 -3.57 -19.75
C GLY A 79 -5.48 -3.08 -18.54
N GLU A 80 -6.74 -3.49 -18.39
CA GLU A 80 -7.58 -3.14 -17.25
C GLU A 80 -6.99 -3.63 -15.91
N LEU A 81 -6.48 -4.88 -15.87
CA LEU A 81 -5.81 -5.44 -14.70
C LEU A 81 -4.54 -4.65 -14.33
N CYS A 82 -3.74 -4.26 -15.33
CA CYS A 82 -2.58 -3.40 -15.14
C CYS A 82 -2.95 -2.01 -14.60
N PHE A 83 -4.01 -1.39 -15.11
CA PHE A 83 -4.50 -0.10 -14.60
C PHE A 83 -4.97 -0.19 -13.16
N LYS A 84 -5.64 -1.28 -12.79
CA LYS A 84 -6.11 -1.52 -11.43
C LYS A 84 -4.96 -1.60 -10.42
N ILE A 85 -3.90 -2.34 -10.74
CA ILE A 85 -2.68 -2.40 -9.90
C ILE A 85 -2.02 -1.03 -9.84
N LYS A 86 -1.83 -0.37 -10.99
CA LYS A 86 -1.17 0.94 -11.06
C LYS A 86 -1.91 2.00 -10.23
N GLY A 87 -3.23 2.08 -10.37
CA GLY A 87 -4.05 3.01 -9.59
C GLY A 87 -4.06 2.65 -8.11
N GLY A 88 -4.13 1.35 -7.81
CA GLY A 88 -4.06 0.83 -6.44
C GLY A 88 -2.74 1.12 -5.73
N ALA A 89 -1.63 1.31 -6.45
CA ALA A 89 -0.31 1.61 -5.87
C ALA A 89 0.05 3.11 -5.88
N ALA A 90 -0.86 3.99 -6.31
CA ALA A 90 -0.58 5.41 -6.53
C ALA A 90 -0.82 6.31 -5.30
N TRP A 91 -0.88 5.74 -4.09
CA TRP A 91 -1.20 6.44 -2.85
C TRP A 91 -0.01 6.52 -1.90
#